data_AF-A0A2N6ECN2-F1
#
_entry.id   AF-A0A2N6ECN2-F1
#
_cell.length_a   1.000
_cell.length_b   1.000
_cell.length_c   1.000
_cell.angle_alpha   90.00
_cell.angle_beta   90.00
_cell.angle_gamma   90.00
#
_symmetry.space_group_name_H-M   'P 1'
#
loop_
_entity.id
_entity.type
_entity.pdbx_description
1 polymer ?
#
loop_
_entity_poly.entity_id
_entity_poly.type
_entity_poly.pdbx_seq_one_letter_code
_entity_poly.pdbx_strand_id
1 'polypeptide(L)'
;MNQNTEAISLIKKSRLFDEDWYLEQYPDVALLSMDPVEHYLRIGAFIGRDPSPMFSTTGYLQAHPDVKNAGLNPLHHYVKWGRREGRPTLQSQRPWEDRSPFDEVAREPSKGATVNRGQTSPSSTLAENQTRSAEMEGTCRELRKENEMLLLQLHQVQKELEEHVLKCQGLAAKSTTFS
;
A
#
# COMPACT_ATOMS: atom_id res chain seq x y z
N MET A 1 -16.92 -19.56 10.77
CA MET A 1 -17.01 -18.09 10.63
C MET A 1 -15.65 -17.62 10.15
N ASN A 2 -15.59 -16.98 8.98
CA ASN A 2 -14.32 -16.64 8.33
C ASN A 2 -13.60 -15.54 9.12
N GLN A 3 -12.37 -15.83 9.57
CA GLN A 3 -11.54 -14.88 10.32
C GLN A 3 -11.34 -13.53 9.60
N ASN A 4 -11.42 -13.53 8.26
CA ASN A 4 -11.37 -12.31 7.44
C ASN A 4 -12.56 -11.38 7.67
N THR A 5 -13.77 -11.90 7.87
CA THR A 5 -14.97 -11.07 8.05
C THR A 5 -14.92 -10.28 9.36
N GLU A 6 -14.36 -10.89 10.41
CA GLU A 6 -14.16 -10.21 11.70
C GLU A 6 -13.11 -9.10 11.58
N ALA A 7 -11.98 -9.37 10.92
CA ALA A 7 -10.93 -8.39 10.67
C ALA A 7 -11.44 -7.18 9.87
N ILE A 8 -12.22 -7.42 8.80
CA ILE A 8 -12.86 -6.36 8.01
C ILE A 8 -13.76 -5.49 8.89
N SER A 9 -14.64 -6.12 9.68
CA SER A 9 -15.55 -5.39 10.57
C SER A 9 -14.79 -4.56 11.60
N LEU A 10 -13.72 -5.10 12.17
CA LEU A 10 -12.88 -4.44 13.15
C LEU A 10 -12.21 -3.18 12.57
N ILE A 11 -11.63 -3.31 11.37
CA ILE A 11 -10.99 -2.20 10.68
C ILE A 11 -11.99 -1.11 10.32
N LYS A 12 -13.15 -1.47 9.75
CA LYS A 12 -14.21 -0.50 9.42
C LYS A 12 -14.68 0.27 10.66
N LYS A 13 -14.84 -0.40 11.80
CA LYS A 13 -15.20 0.24 13.09
C LYS A 13 -14.11 1.14 13.65
N SER A 14 -12.85 0.88 13.34
CA SER A 14 -11.71 1.62 13.89
C SER A 14 -11.58 3.05 13.34
N ARG A 15 -12.19 3.33 12.17
CA ARG A 15 -12.06 4.59 11.40
C ARG A 15 -10.63 4.97 11.02
N LEU A 16 -9.71 4.00 11.01
CA LEU A 16 -8.34 4.18 10.55
C LEU A 16 -8.13 3.79 9.08
N PHE A 17 -9.17 3.24 8.46
CA PHE A 17 -9.22 2.98 7.03
C PHE A 17 -10.13 4.01 6.38
N ASP A 18 -9.63 4.66 5.34
CA ASP A 18 -10.37 5.65 4.57
C ASP A 18 -10.64 5.05 3.19
N GLU A 19 -11.89 4.66 2.95
CA GLU A 19 -12.27 3.92 1.75
C GLU A 19 -12.19 4.76 0.49
N ASP A 20 -12.71 5.99 0.55
CA ASP A 20 -12.71 6.93 -0.56
C ASP A 20 -11.26 7.30 -0.92
N TRP A 21 -10.45 7.64 0.09
CA TRP A 21 -9.03 7.93 -0.13
C TRP A 21 -8.28 6.72 -0.69
N TYR A 22 -8.54 5.52 -0.17
CA TYR A 22 -7.85 4.31 -0.63
C TYR A 22 -8.16 4.00 -2.10
N LEU A 23 -9.40 4.20 -2.54
CA LEU A 23 -9.79 4.01 -3.94
C LEU A 23 -9.24 5.11 -4.85
N GLU A 24 -9.20 6.37 -4.39
CA GLU A 24 -8.57 7.47 -5.12
C GLU A 24 -7.06 7.23 -5.32
N GLN A 25 -6.37 6.71 -4.29
CA GLN A 25 -4.94 6.43 -4.35
C GLN A 25 -4.61 5.15 -5.12
N TYR A 26 -5.52 4.17 -5.13
CA TYR A 26 -5.30 2.86 -5.75
C TYR A 26 -6.47 2.48 -6.68
N PRO A 27 -6.56 3.11 -7.87
CA PRO A 27 -7.65 2.85 -8.82
C PRO A 27 -7.71 1.40 -9.33
N ASP A 28 -6.59 0.67 -9.26
CA ASP A 28 -6.53 -0.75 -9.61
C ASP A 28 -7.43 -1.63 -8.71
N VAL A 29 -7.66 -1.21 -7.47
CA VAL A 29 -8.54 -1.89 -6.53
C VAL A 29 -9.98 -1.85 -7.03
N ALA A 30 -10.39 -0.73 -7.62
CA ALA A 30 -11.73 -0.58 -8.22
C ALA A 30 -11.92 -1.53 -9.41
N LEU A 31 -10.87 -1.77 -10.20
CA LEU A 31 -10.91 -2.71 -11.33
C LEU A 31 -11.11 -4.16 -10.88
N LEU A 32 -10.63 -4.51 -9.68
CA LEU A 32 -10.76 -5.86 -9.12
C LEU A 32 -12.16 -6.14 -8.55
N SER A 33 -13.04 -5.14 -8.45
CA SER A 33 -14.38 -5.27 -7.83
C SER A 33 -14.35 -5.93 -6.44
N MET A 34 -13.25 -5.73 -5.70
CA MET A 34 -13.04 -6.26 -4.36
C MET A 34 -13.32 -5.15 -3.33
N ASP A 35 -13.82 -5.51 -2.15
CA ASP A 35 -13.96 -4.57 -1.03
C ASP A 35 -12.58 -3.96 -0.69
N PRO A 36 -12.43 -2.63 -0.58
CA PRO A 36 -11.13 -2.00 -0.35
C PRO A 36 -10.44 -2.46 0.94
N VAL A 37 -11.20 -2.73 2.00
CA VAL A 37 -10.66 -3.24 3.27
C VAL A 37 -10.20 -4.68 3.11
N GLU A 38 -10.97 -5.50 2.41
CA GLU A 38 -10.55 -6.86 2.06
C GLU A 38 -9.26 -6.85 1.21
N HIS A 39 -9.20 -5.99 0.19
CA HIS A 39 -8.03 -5.84 -0.65
C HIS A 39 -6.81 -5.45 0.19
N TYR A 40 -6.93 -4.47 1.08
CA TYR A 40 -5.85 -4.07 1.96
C TYR A 40 -5.38 -5.21 2.87
N LEU A 41 -6.33 -5.96 3.46
CA LEU A 41 -6.02 -7.08 4.35
C LEU A 41 -5.24 -8.19 3.66
N ARG A 42 -5.61 -8.52 2.42
CA ARG A 42 -5.07 -9.67 1.68
C ARG A 42 -3.83 -9.32 0.85
N ILE A 43 -3.80 -8.13 0.26
CA ILE A 43 -2.83 -7.75 -0.77
C ILE A 43 -2.16 -6.43 -0.38
N GLY A 44 -2.95 -5.38 -0.14
CA GLY A 44 -2.45 -4.00 0.01
C GLY A 44 -1.38 -3.85 1.09
N ALA A 45 -1.58 -4.44 2.27
CA ALA A 45 -0.59 -4.36 3.34
C ALA A 45 0.73 -5.07 2.99
N PHE A 46 0.67 -6.20 2.27
CA PHE A 46 1.84 -6.96 1.87
C PHE A 46 2.73 -6.18 0.89
N ILE A 47 2.11 -5.41 -0.01
CA ILE A 47 2.82 -4.50 -0.94
C ILE A 47 3.11 -3.11 -0.36
N GLY A 48 2.84 -2.92 0.94
CA GLY A 48 3.11 -1.66 1.62
C GLY A 48 2.21 -0.50 1.17
N ARG A 49 0.99 -0.75 0.68
CA ARG A 49 -0.01 0.30 0.50
C ARG A 49 -0.46 0.80 1.86
N ASP A 50 -0.75 2.09 1.93
CA ASP A 50 -1.25 2.72 3.14
C ASP A 50 -2.79 2.69 3.13
N PRO A 51 -3.46 2.40 4.26
CA PRO A 51 -4.92 2.31 4.34
C PRO A 51 -5.62 3.66 4.51
N SER A 52 -4.89 4.70 4.91
CA SER A 52 -5.38 6.06 5.08
C SER A 52 -4.20 7.04 5.21
N PRO A 53 -4.45 8.36 5.12
CA PRO A 53 -3.43 9.37 5.39
C PRO A 53 -2.87 9.29 6.81
N MET A 54 -3.65 8.77 7.76
CA MET A 54 -3.32 8.74 9.18
C MET A 54 -2.53 7.49 9.61
N PHE A 55 -2.28 6.55 8.70
CA PHE A 55 -1.59 5.31 9.01
C PHE A 55 -0.64 4.90 7.88
N SER A 56 0.66 4.84 8.17
CA SER A 56 1.66 4.28 7.27
C SER A 56 1.88 2.78 7.56
N THR A 57 1.59 1.94 6.56
CA THR A 57 1.82 0.49 6.64
C THR A 57 3.30 0.18 6.78
N THR A 58 4.12 0.76 5.91
CA THR A 58 5.58 0.55 5.91
C THR A 58 6.22 1.14 7.16
N GLY A 59 5.80 2.35 7.56
CA GLY A 59 6.29 3.00 8.77
C GLY A 59 5.99 2.17 10.03
N TYR A 60 4.77 1.63 10.14
CA TYR A 60 4.40 0.76 11.26
C TYR A 60 5.23 -0.53 11.30
N LEU A 61 5.44 -1.18 10.15
CA LEU A 61 6.25 -2.41 10.08
C LEU A 61 7.75 -2.17 10.33
N GLN A 62 8.27 -0.99 10.00
CA GLN A 62 9.64 -0.60 10.33
C GLN A 62 9.81 -0.35 11.83
N ALA A 63 8.84 0.33 12.46
CA ALA A 63 8.84 0.60 13.90
C ALA A 63 8.58 -0.67 14.75
N HIS A 64 7.93 -1.69 14.17
CA HIS A 64 7.55 -2.92 14.85
C HIS A 64 8.01 -4.18 14.09
N PRO A 65 9.32 -4.52 14.18
CA PRO A 65 9.88 -5.71 13.52
C PRO A 65 9.23 -7.03 13.98
N ASP A 66 8.70 -7.09 15.20
CA ASP A 66 7.95 -8.23 15.72
C ASP A 66 6.69 -8.51 14.88
N VAL A 67 5.95 -7.46 14.53
CA VAL A 67 4.75 -7.55 13.68
C VAL A 67 5.13 -7.97 12.26
N LYS A 68 6.22 -7.39 11.73
CA LYS A 68 6.76 -7.73 10.41
C LYS A 68 7.20 -9.19 10.32
N ASN A 69 7.98 -9.67 11.29
CA ASN A 69 8.51 -11.03 11.31
C ASN A 69 7.41 -12.07 11.53
N ALA A 70 6.35 -11.72 12.28
CA ALA A 70 5.17 -12.57 12.44
C ALA A 70 4.26 -12.57 11.20
N GLY A 71 4.55 -11.76 10.17
CA GLY A 71 3.73 -11.66 8.96
C GLY A 71 2.32 -11.14 9.22
N LEU A 72 2.11 -10.38 10.30
CA LEU A 72 0.79 -9.88 10.68
C LEU A 72 0.44 -8.62 9.88
N ASN A 73 -0.85 -8.50 9.53
CA ASN A 73 -1.35 -7.27 8.91
C ASN A 73 -1.22 -6.10 9.92
N PRO A 74 -0.54 -4.99 9.55
CA PRO A 74 -0.16 -3.94 10.49
C PRO A 74 -1.37 -3.16 11.02
N LEU A 75 -2.33 -2.79 10.17
CA LEU A 75 -3.52 -2.07 10.62
C LEU A 75 -4.38 -2.96 11.53
N HIS A 76 -4.60 -4.23 11.13
CA HIS A 76 -5.35 -5.17 11.96
C HIS A 76 -4.68 -5.39 13.32
N HIS A 77 -3.35 -5.58 13.35
CA HIS A 77 -2.58 -5.71 14.57
C HIS A 77 -2.72 -4.47 15.46
N TYR A 78 -2.59 -3.28 14.86
CA TYR A 78 -2.71 -2.03 15.59
C TYR A 78 -4.09 -1.87 16.23
N VAL A 79 -5.17 -2.11 15.47
CA VAL A 79 -6.54 -1.99 15.98
C VAL A 79 -6.80 -3.01 17.11
N LYS A 80 -6.30 -4.24 16.97
CA LYS A 80 -6.57 -5.33 17.91
C LYS A 80 -5.72 -5.24 19.19
N TRP A 81 -4.44 -4.91 19.08
CA TRP A 81 -3.50 -4.89 20.21
C TRP A 81 -2.72 -3.58 20.30
N GLY A 82 -2.14 -3.12 19.19
CA GLY A 82 -1.19 -2.00 19.21
C GLY A 82 -1.72 -0.71 19.84
N ARG A 83 -3.01 -0.37 19.67
CA ARG A 83 -3.65 0.80 20.29
C ARG A 83 -3.67 0.69 21.82
N ARG A 84 -3.94 -0.51 22.37
CA ARG A 84 -3.95 -0.75 23.83
C ARG A 84 -2.54 -0.84 24.41
N GLU A 85 -1.59 -1.29 23.61
CA GLU A 85 -0.16 -1.32 23.96
C GLU A 85 0.51 0.05 23.86
N GLY A 86 -0.20 1.09 23.40
CA GLY A 86 0.35 2.43 23.24
C GLY A 86 1.39 2.55 22.11
N ARG A 87 1.35 1.65 21.12
CA ARG A 87 2.28 1.68 19.98
C ARG A 87 2.00 2.90 19.11
N PRO A 88 3.01 3.74 18.79
CA PRO A 88 2.81 4.90 17.94
C PRO A 88 2.50 4.48 16.49
N THR A 89 1.61 5.20 15.84
CA THR A 89 1.40 5.12 14.38
C THR A 89 2.06 6.30 13.70
N LEU A 90 2.60 6.07 12.51
CA LEU A 90 3.08 7.14 11.65
C LEU A 90 2.00 7.52 10.66
N GLN A 91 1.93 8.80 10.32
CA GLN A 91 1.12 9.26 9.19
C GLN A 91 1.73 8.75 7.89
N SER A 92 0.89 8.53 6.89
CA SER A 92 1.35 8.19 5.55
C SER A 92 2.26 9.31 5.05
N GLN A 93 3.53 8.98 4.80
CA GLN A 93 4.50 9.92 4.25
C GLN A 93 4.32 10.11 2.73
N ARG A 94 3.25 9.57 2.13
CA ARG A 94 2.91 9.87 0.74
C ARG A 94 2.46 11.32 0.69
N PRO A 95 3.28 12.23 0.14
CA PRO A 95 2.93 13.64 0.11
C PRO A 95 1.74 13.77 -0.83
N TRP A 96 0.58 14.13 -0.29
CA TRP A 96 -0.57 14.57 -1.07
C TRP A 96 -0.47 16.07 -1.45
N GLU A 97 0.72 16.64 -1.34
CA GLU A 97 1.07 17.98 -1.85
C GLU A 97 2.28 17.85 -2.78
N ASP A 98 2.07 17.37 -4.01
CA ASP A 98 2.22 18.27 -5.15
C ASP A 98 1.54 17.66 -6.36
N ARG A 99 1.06 18.53 -7.21
CA ARG A 99 0.39 18.22 -8.47
C ARG A 99 1.30 17.38 -9.35
N SER A 100 0.71 16.79 -10.38
CA SER A 100 1.47 16.22 -11.48
C SER A 100 2.66 17.14 -11.82
N PRO A 101 3.88 16.61 -12.03
CA PRO A 101 5.00 17.40 -12.54
C PRO A 101 4.69 18.12 -13.88
N PHE A 102 3.54 17.81 -14.51
CA PHE A 102 3.03 18.50 -15.70
C PHE A 102 2.15 19.73 -15.41
N ASP A 103 1.70 19.96 -14.18
CA ASP A 103 0.86 21.11 -13.83
C ASP A 103 1.68 22.37 -13.49
N GLU A 104 3.01 22.23 -13.35
CA GLU A 104 3.96 23.33 -13.01
C GLU A 104 4.50 24.07 -14.25
N VAL A 105 3.81 24.06 -15.39
CA VAL A 105 4.23 24.86 -16.56
C VAL A 105 3.58 26.25 -16.63
N ALA A 106 2.72 26.60 -15.68
CA ALA A 106 1.86 27.80 -15.77
C ALA A 106 2.07 28.87 -14.68
N ARG A 107 3.15 28.84 -13.88
CA ARG A 107 3.42 29.92 -12.91
C ARG A 107 4.88 30.33 -12.88
N GLU A 108 5.15 31.52 -13.41
CA GLU A 108 6.47 32.14 -13.37
C GLU A 108 6.96 32.41 -11.93
N PRO A 109 8.28 32.38 -11.69
CA PRO A 109 8.84 32.58 -10.36
C PRO A 109 8.93 34.07 -10.03
N SER A 110 8.26 34.50 -8.96
CA SER A 110 8.42 35.85 -8.39
C SER A 110 9.10 35.81 -7.03
N LYS A 111 10.43 36.02 -7.07
CA LYS A 111 11.28 36.76 -6.11
C LYS A 111 11.29 36.35 -4.62
N GLY A 112 12.43 35.78 -4.22
CA GLY A 112 13.34 36.43 -3.26
C GLY A 112 13.17 36.13 -1.77
N ALA A 113 14.08 35.33 -1.21
CA ALA A 113 14.48 35.45 0.19
C ALA A 113 15.92 34.94 0.38
N THR A 114 16.79 35.89 0.68
CA THR A 114 18.22 35.73 0.95
C THR A 114 18.43 35.04 2.30
N VAL A 115 19.18 33.94 2.35
CA VAL A 115 19.83 33.46 3.57
C VAL A 115 21.28 33.09 3.24
N ASN A 116 22.21 33.75 3.92
CA ASN A 116 23.64 33.51 3.80
C ASN A 116 24.15 32.63 4.96
N ARG A 117 24.76 31.51 4.58
CA ARG A 117 26.09 31.01 5.01
C ARG A 117 26.30 30.51 6.45
N GLY A 118 26.30 29.18 6.58
CA GLY A 118 27.12 28.44 7.55
C GLY A 118 28.00 27.43 6.80
N GLN A 119 29.30 27.46 7.06
CA GLN A 119 30.33 26.71 6.35
C GLN A 119 30.34 25.22 6.75
N THR A 120 30.18 24.31 5.79
CA THR A 120 30.76 22.96 5.82
C THR A 120 31.10 22.59 4.39
N SER A 121 32.35 22.27 4.09
CA SER A 121 32.81 21.83 2.76
C SER A 121 32.07 20.56 2.32
N PRO A 122 31.43 20.51 1.12
CA PRO A 122 30.95 19.24 0.59
C PRO A 122 30.94 19.25 -0.96
N SER A 123 32.06 18.99 -1.64
CA SER A 123 32.07 19.12 -3.12
C SER A 123 32.27 17.84 -3.93
N SER A 124 32.50 16.68 -3.33
CA SER A 124 32.45 15.41 -4.09
C SER A 124 31.47 14.39 -3.49
N THR A 125 31.51 14.17 -2.17
CA THR A 125 30.73 13.10 -1.54
C THR A 125 29.23 13.39 -1.43
N LEU A 126 28.81 14.65 -1.24
CA LEU A 126 27.39 14.96 -1.03
C LEU A 126 26.58 14.85 -2.32
N ALA A 127 27.12 15.33 -3.45
CA ALA A 127 26.49 15.21 -4.76
C ALA A 127 26.45 13.74 -5.21
N GLU A 128 27.53 12.99 -5.01
CA GLU A 128 27.57 11.55 -5.30
C GLU A 128 26.58 10.76 -4.44
N ASN A 129 26.49 11.05 -3.13
CA ASN A 129 25.53 10.41 -2.22
C ASN A 129 24.07 10.78 -2.53
N GLN A 130 23.81 12.03 -2.95
CA GLN A 130 22.48 12.48 -3.37
C GLN A 130 22.04 11.79 -4.67
N THR A 131 22.94 11.70 -5.66
CA THR A 131 22.66 10.99 -6.92
C THR A 131 22.41 9.51 -6.66
N ARG A 132 23.23 8.84 -5.83
CA ARG A 132 23.03 7.43 -5.44
C ARG A 132 21.70 7.19 -4.72
N SER A 133 21.29 8.13 -3.86
CA SER A 133 19.99 8.04 -3.17
C SER A 133 18.84 8.17 -4.16
N ALA A 134 18.91 9.13 -5.07
CA ALA A 134 17.88 9.33 -6.11
C ALA A 134 17.78 8.14 -7.08
N GLU A 135 18.93 7.57 -7.47
CA GLU A 135 19.00 6.35 -8.29
C GLU A 135 18.40 5.15 -7.56
N MET A 136 18.78 4.93 -6.29
CA MET A 136 18.23 3.86 -5.45
C MET A 136 16.71 4.00 -5.28
N GLU A 137 16.22 5.20 -5.03
CA GLU A 137 14.79 5.49 -4.97
C GLU A 137 14.08 5.20 -6.30
N GLY A 138 14.72 5.52 -7.44
CA GLY A 138 14.23 5.17 -8.78
C GLY A 138 14.09 3.66 -8.97
N THR A 139 15.14 2.91 -8.66
CA THR A 139 15.14 1.43 -8.72
C THR A 139 14.08 0.84 -7.79
N CYS A 140 13.96 1.34 -6.56
CA CYS A 140 12.91 0.91 -5.63
C CYS A 140 11.50 1.23 -6.14
N ARG A 141 11.29 2.37 -6.81
CA ARG A 141 10.00 2.70 -7.44
C ARG A 141 9.66 1.75 -8.58
N GLU A 142 10.64 1.41 -9.43
CA GLU A 142 10.42 0.51 -10.57
C GLU A 142 10.13 -0.93 -10.11
N LEU A 143 10.96 -1.48 -9.22
CA LEU A 143 10.71 -2.79 -8.60
C LEU A 143 9.36 -2.84 -7.88
N ARG A 144 8.91 -1.72 -7.31
CA ARG A 144 7.58 -1.66 -6.67
C ARG A 144 6.46 -1.80 -7.69
N LYS A 145 6.55 -1.11 -8.83
CA LYS A 145 5.59 -1.23 -9.95
C LYS A 145 5.61 -2.63 -10.54
N GLU A 146 6.79 -3.23 -10.71
CA GLU A 146 6.91 -4.60 -11.20
C GLU A 146 6.26 -5.60 -10.24
N ASN A 147 6.52 -5.48 -8.93
CA ASN A 147 5.86 -6.34 -7.93
C ASN A 147 4.33 -6.15 -7.93
N GLU A 148 3.85 -4.93 -8.10
CA GLU A 148 2.42 -4.61 -8.22
C GLU A 148 1.80 -5.26 -9.47
N MET A 149 2.49 -5.17 -10.60
CA MET A 149 2.10 -5.83 -11.85
C MET A 149 2.10 -7.36 -11.71
N LEU A 150 3.13 -7.93 -11.09
CA LEU A 150 3.23 -9.38 -10.86
C LEU A 150 2.11 -9.88 -9.95
N LEU A 151 1.71 -9.09 -8.96
CA LEU A 151 0.58 -9.44 -8.08
C LEU A 151 -0.76 -9.36 -8.79
N LEU A 152 -0.97 -8.37 -9.66
CA LEU A 152 -2.14 -8.31 -10.53
C LEU A 152 -2.19 -9.53 -11.47
N GLN A 153 -1.06 -9.91 -12.05
CA GLN A 153 -0.95 -11.11 -12.87
C GLN A 153 -1.23 -12.38 -12.07
N LEU A 154 -0.67 -12.51 -10.87
CA LEU A 154 -0.92 -13.66 -10.00
C LEU A 154 -2.39 -13.74 -9.59
N HIS A 155 -3.02 -12.62 -9.26
CA HIS A 155 -4.43 -12.59 -8.89
C HIS A 155 -5.34 -12.95 -10.08
N GLN A 156 -5.03 -12.46 -11.28
CA GLN A 156 -5.75 -12.84 -12.49
C GLN A 156 -5.67 -14.35 -12.74
N VAL A 157 -4.46 -14.94 -12.61
CA VAL A 157 -4.26 -16.39 -12.75
C VAL A 157 -5.03 -17.17 -11.68
N GLN A 158 -5.08 -16.68 -10.44
CA GLN A 158 -5.87 -17.30 -9.36
C GLN A 158 -7.36 -17.29 -9.67
N LYS A 159 -7.89 -16.17 -10.19
CA LYS A 159 -9.30 -16.06 -10.59
C LYS A 159 -9.66 -17.04 -11.71
N GLU A 160 -8.82 -17.12 -12.73
CA GLU A 160 -9.01 -18.08 -13.83
C GLU A 160 -9.00 -19.53 -13.30
N LEU A 161 -8.09 -19.84 -12.38
CA LEU A 161 -8.03 -21.17 -11.77
C LEU A 161 -9.29 -21.48 -10.95
N GLU A 162 -9.80 -20.53 -10.16
CA GLU A 162 -11.05 -20.67 -9.41
C GLU A 162 -12.26 -20.90 -10.32
N GLU A 163 -12.37 -20.14 -11.42
CA GLU A 163 -13.43 -20.33 -12.42
C GLU A 163 -13.35 -21.72 -13.06
N HIS A 164 -12.15 -22.19 -13.39
CA HIS A 164 -11.93 -23.54 -13.91
C HIS A 164 -12.35 -24.63 -12.90
N VAL A 165 -12.00 -24.48 -11.63
CA VAL A 165 -12.37 -25.43 -10.57
C VAL A 165 -13.90 -25.47 -10.39
N LEU A 166 -14.56 -24.31 -10.36
CA LEU A 166 -16.02 -24.20 -10.28
C LEU A 166 -16.71 -24.90 -11.47
N LYS A 167 -16.17 -24.71 -12.69
CA LYS A 167 -16.69 -25.36 -13.90
C LYS A 167 -16.57 -26.88 -13.82
N CYS A 168 -15.45 -27.40 -13.31
CA CYS A 168 -15.27 -28.85 -13.10
C CYS A 168 -16.24 -29.42 -12.06
N GLN A 169 -16.47 -28.72 -10.93
CA GLN A 169 -17.42 -29.16 -9.90
C GLN A 169 -18.88 -29.14 -10.39
N GLY A 170 -19.26 -28.12 -11.17
CA GLY A 170 -20.59 -28.02 -11.77
C GLY A 170 -20.89 -29.11 -12.81
N LEU A 171 -19.87 -29.58 -13.54
CA LEU A 171 -19.99 -30.73 -14.45
C LEU A 171 -20.13 -32.05 -13.67
N ALA A 172 -19.40 -32.21 -12.57
CA ALA A 172 -19.53 -33.38 -11.70
C ALA A 172 -20.93 -33.49 -11.07
N ALA A 173 -21.50 -32.38 -10.59
CA ALA A 173 -22.84 -32.35 -9.98
C ALA A 173 -23.98 -32.69 -10.96
N LYS A 174 -23.85 -32.30 -12.24
CA LYS A 174 -24.84 -32.62 -13.29
C LYS A 174 -24.79 -34.08 -13.75
N SER A 175 -23.64 -34.74 -13.61
CA SER A 175 -23.48 -36.15 -13.98
C SER A 175 -24.07 -37.11 -12.94
N THR A 176 -24.28 -36.67 -11.69
CA THR A 176 -24.80 -37.53 -10.61
C THR A 176 -26.34 -37.52 -10.53
N THR A 177 -27.01 -36.55 -11.15
CA THR A 177 -28.49 -36.43 -11.15
C THR A 177 -29.19 -37.14 -12.31
N PHE A 178 -28.43 -37.84 -13.17
CA PHE A 178 -28.97 -38.64 -14.27
C PHE A 178 -28.56 -40.10 -14.08
N SER A 179 -29.23 -40.81 -13.16
CA SER A 179 -29.26 -42.27 -13.04
C SER A 179 -30.52 -42.69 -12.31
#